data_AF-A0A438K3X5-F1
#
_entry.id   AF-A0A438K3X5-F1
#
_cell.length_a   1.000
_cell.length_b   1.000
_cell.length_c   1.000
_cell.angle_alpha   90.00
_cell.angle_beta   90.00
_cell.angle_gamma   90.00
#
_symmetry.space_group_name_H-M   'P 1'
#
loop_
_entity.id
_entity.type
_entity.pdbx_description
1 polymer ?
#
loop_
_entity_poly.entity_id
_entity_poly.type
_entity_poly.pdbx_seq_one_letter_code
_entity_poly.pdbx_strand_id
1 'polypeptide(L)'
;MPFQGVGHQKGYDQFNRVLLGLLQRVLDTNKRVQEAACSAFATLEEEAAEELTPHVAIILQHLLCAFGRYQKRNLRILYDAIGTLADAVGGELNQVSLLIFEHELVFVFLSFGAP
;
A
#
# COMPACT_ATOMS: atom_id res chain seq x y z
N MET A 1 -24.26 13.68 -27.32
CA MET A 1 -24.99 13.36 -26.08
C MET A 1 -23.99 12.77 -25.09
N PRO A 2 -23.67 13.39 -23.94
CA PRO A 2 -22.88 12.70 -22.92
C PRO A 2 -23.84 12.02 -21.94
N PHE A 3 -24.03 10.72 -22.13
CA PHE A 3 -24.49 9.85 -21.06
C PHE A 3 -23.24 9.30 -20.36
N GLN A 4 -23.33 9.17 -19.03
CA GLN A 4 -22.42 8.45 -18.11
C GLN A 4 -21.37 9.31 -17.37
N GLY A 5 -21.80 9.96 -16.28
CA GLY A 5 -20.92 10.55 -15.26
C GLY A 5 -21.25 10.16 -13.81
N VAL A 6 -22.25 9.32 -13.57
CA VAL A 6 -22.78 9.06 -12.20
C VAL A 6 -22.32 7.70 -11.63
N GLY A 7 -21.87 6.77 -12.49
CA GLY A 7 -21.41 5.43 -12.06
C GLY A 7 -20.00 5.43 -11.45
N HIS A 8 -19.09 6.26 -11.96
CA HIS A 8 -17.68 6.28 -11.54
C HIS A 8 -17.47 6.84 -10.13
N GLN A 9 -18.21 7.88 -9.72
CA GLN A 9 -18.00 8.53 -8.43
C GLN A 9 -18.29 7.60 -7.24
N LYS A 10 -19.40 6.84 -7.30
CA LYS A 10 -19.79 5.91 -6.23
C LYS A 10 -18.83 4.73 -6.09
N GLY A 11 -18.32 4.22 -7.21
CA GLY A 11 -17.32 3.14 -7.22
C GLY A 11 -16.02 3.59 -6.57
N TYR A 12 -15.54 4.78 -6.93
CA TYR A 12 -14.31 5.35 -6.36
C TYR A 12 -14.45 5.64 -4.86
N ASP A 13 -15.60 6.18 -4.42
CA ASP A 13 -15.88 6.38 -3.00
C ASP A 13 -15.89 5.05 -2.21
N GLN A 14 -16.41 3.99 -2.81
CA GLN A 14 -16.43 2.67 -2.20
C GLN A 14 -15.02 2.06 -2.11
N PHE A 15 -14.22 2.18 -3.18
CA PHE A 15 -12.82 1.79 -3.19
C PHE A 15 -12.04 2.50 -2.07
N ASN A 16 -12.16 3.83 -1.97
CA ASN A 16 -11.49 4.62 -0.94
C ASN A 16 -11.85 4.16 0.48
N ARG A 17 -13.11 3.80 0.72
CA ARG A 17 -13.54 3.27 2.02
C ARG A 17 -12.91 1.92 2.32
N VAL A 18 -12.84 1.03 1.33
CA VAL A 18 -12.20 -0.29 1.48
C VAL A 18 -10.71 -0.13 1.73
N LEU A 19 -10.02 0.66 0.93
CA LEU A 19 -8.59 0.92 1.05
C LEU A 19 -8.25 1.51 2.44
N LEU A 20 -8.91 2.59 2.84
CA LEU A 20 -8.65 3.21 4.15
C LEU A 20 -9.00 2.27 5.32
N GLY A 21 -10.11 1.54 5.21
CA GLY A 21 -10.51 0.56 6.21
C GLY A 21 -9.46 -0.55 6.37
N LEU A 22 -8.86 -0.99 5.27
CA LEU A 22 -7.83 -2.02 5.25
C LEU A 22 -6.49 -1.52 5.79
N LEU A 23 -6.05 -0.32 5.38
CA LEU A 23 -4.83 0.31 5.90
C LEU A 23 -4.89 0.51 7.43
N GLN A 24 -6.07 0.80 7.99
CA GLN A 24 -6.26 0.83 9.43
C GLN A 24 -6.06 -0.54 10.10
N ARG A 25 -6.45 -1.64 9.42
CA ARG A 25 -6.24 -3.02 9.93
C ARG A 25 -4.80 -3.49 9.79
N VAL A 26 -4.04 -2.96 8.83
CA VAL A 26 -2.58 -3.16 8.78
C VAL A 26 -1.92 -2.64 10.07
N LEU A 27 -2.45 -1.58 10.67
CA LEU A 27 -1.95 -1.03 11.94
C LEU A 27 -2.54 -1.68 13.21
N ASP A 28 -3.26 -2.80 13.07
CA ASP A 28 -3.86 -3.48 14.22
C ASP A 28 -2.80 -4.06 15.16
N THR A 29 -3.16 -4.30 16.42
CA THR A 29 -2.27 -4.95 17.40
C THR A 29 -2.35 -6.48 17.33
N ASN A 30 -3.43 -7.03 16.76
CA ASN A 30 -3.62 -8.45 16.64
C ASN A 30 -2.89 -9.00 15.41
N LYS A 31 -1.93 -9.91 15.65
CA LYS A 31 -1.11 -10.53 14.59
C LYS A 31 -1.91 -11.23 13.50
N ARG A 32 -3.09 -11.79 13.82
CA ARG A 32 -3.95 -12.43 12.82
C ARG A 32 -4.67 -11.40 11.95
N VAL A 33 -5.03 -10.26 12.51
CA VAL A 33 -5.66 -9.15 11.77
C VAL A 33 -4.64 -8.50 10.85
N GLN A 34 -3.43 -8.26 11.35
CA GLN A 34 -2.29 -7.78 10.55
C GLN A 34 -2.03 -8.65 9.32
N GLU A 35 -1.95 -9.97 9.53
CA GLU A 35 -1.70 -10.96 8.47
C GLU A 35 -2.83 -10.96 7.44
N ALA A 36 -4.10 -11.03 7.89
CA ALA A 36 -5.25 -10.97 7.00
C ALA A 36 -5.34 -9.63 6.24
N ALA A 37 -4.98 -8.52 6.88
CA ALA A 37 -5.00 -7.20 6.27
C ALA A 37 -3.94 -7.09 5.17
N CYS A 38 -2.70 -7.54 5.42
CA CYS A 38 -1.65 -7.56 4.41
C CYS A 38 -2.01 -8.50 3.24
N SER A 39 -2.57 -9.69 3.49
CA SER A 39 -3.01 -10.58 2.41
C SER A 39 -4.11 -9.96 1.56
N ALA A 40 -5.12 -9.34 2.17
CA ALA A 40 -6.18 -8.68 1.43
C ALA A 40 -5.66 -7.43 0.69
N PHE A 41 -4.62 -6.79 1.21
CA PHE A 41 -4.01 -5.62 0.56
C PHE A 41 -3.22 -6.05 -0.69
N ALA A 42 -2.48 -7.16 -0.64
CA ALA A 42 -1.83 -7.74 -1.81
C ALA A 42 -2.83 -8.03 -2.95
N THR A 43 -4.02 -8.53 -2.63
CA THR A 43 -5.07 -8.71 -3.64
C THR A 43 -5.54 -7.38 -4.25
N LEU A 44 -5.59 -6.28 -3.49
CA LEU A 44 -5.90 -4.96 -4.06
C LEU A 44 -4.77 -4.45 -4.96
N GLU A 45 -3.52 -4.73 -4.63
CA GLU A 45 -2.35 -4.35 -5.43
C GLU A 45 -2.38 -5.02 -6.81
N GLU A 46 -2.77 -6.30 -6.87
CA GLU A 46 -2.89 -7.07 -8.11
C GLU A 46 -4.08 -6.62 -8.97
N GLU A 47 -5.22 -6.33 -8.36
CA GLU A 47 -6.49 -6.12 -9.08
C GLU A 47 -6.82 -4.64 -9.34
N ALA A 48 -6.17 -3.69 -8.65
CA ALA A 48 -6.53 -2.27 -8.68
C ALA A 48 -5.31 -1.32 -8.63
N ALA A 49 -4.21 -1.72 -9.28
CA ALA A 49 -2.96 -0.96 -9.30
C ALA A 49 -3.12 0.50 -9.79
N GLU A 50 -3.93 0.72 -10.83
CA GLU A 50 -4.17 2.05 -11.39
C GLU A 50 -4.90 2.95 -10.37
N GLU A 51 -5.88 2.40 -9.66
CA GLU A 51 -6.62 3.10 -8.62
C GLU A 51 -5.80 3.36 -7.36
N LEU A 52 -4.78 2.55 -7.07
CA LEU A 52 -3.87 2.72 -5.94
C LEU A 52 -2.85 3.85 -6.15
N THR A 53 -2.44 4.10 -7.40
CA THR A 53 -1.46 5.13 -7.77
C THR A 53 -1.69 6.49 -7.06
N PRO A 54 -2.91 7.10 -7.07
CA PRO A 54 -3.16 8.36 -6.36
C PRO A 54 -3.07 8.28 -4.83
N HIS A 55 -2.99 7.07 -4.25
CA HIS A 55 -2.93 6.82 -2.81
C HIS A 55 -1.58 6.30 -2.32
N VAL A 56 -0.57 6.17 -3.19
CA VAL A 56 0.73 5.58 -2.85
C VAL A 56 1.37 6.23 -1.62
N ALA A 57 1.30 7.55 -1.50
CA ALA A 57 1.84 8.28 -0.34
C ALA A 57 1.19 7.85 0.99
N ILE A 58 -0.14 7.75 1.05
CA ILE A 58 -0.84 7.36 2.28
C ILE A 58 -0.66 5.87 2.59
N ILE A 59 -0.61 5.03 1.55
CA ILE A 59 -0.33 3.59 1.68
C ILE A 59 1.04 3.40 2.31
N LEU A 60 2.09 3.98 1.72
CA LEU A 60 3.46 3.86 2.22
C LEU A 60 3.57 4.34 3.67
N GLN A 61 2.93 5.45 4.02
CA GLN A 61 2.91 5.95 5.39
C GLN A 61 2.37 4.90 6.38
N HIS A 62 1.30 4.19 6.01
CA HIS A 62 0.72 3.13 6.85
C HIS A 62 1.63 1.90 6.92
N LEU A 63 2.16 1.42 5.79
CA LEU A 63 3.05 0.25 5.77
C LEU A 63 4.31 0.48 6.61
N LEU A 64 4.85 1.69 6.62
CA LEU A 64 6.03 2.04 7.40
C LEU A 64 5.73 2.26 8.88
N CYS A 65 4.56 2.81 9.21
CA CYS A 65 4.09 2.79 10.59
C CYS A 65 3.93 1.34 11.09
N ALA A 66 3.47 0.42 10.23
CA ALA A 66 3.38 -0.99 10.55
C ALA A 66 4.76 -1.64 10.76
N PHE A 67 5.77 -1.26 9.97
CA PHE A 67 7.14 -1.75 10.09
C PHE A 67 7.71 -1.56 11.50
N GLY A 68 7.50 -0.38 12.10
CA GLY A 68 7.93 -0.09 13.48
C GLY A 68 7.17 -0.86 14.57
N ARG A 69 6.06 -1.54 14.22
CA ARG A 69 5.15 -2.22 15.17
C ARG A 69 5.12 -3.74 14.99
N TYR A 70 5.43 -4.23 13.80
CA TYR A 70 5.34 -5.64 13.47
C TYR A 70 6.44 -6.45 14.14
N GLN A 71 6.07 -7.64 14.61
CA GLN A 71 7.04 -8.61 15.15
C GLN A 71 7.52 -9.54 14.04
N LYS A 72 8.66 -10.22 14.25
CA LYS A 72 9.33 -11.11 13.26
C LYS A 72 8.38 -11.98 12.42
N ARG A 73 7.34 -12.57 13.02
CA ARG A 73 6.36 -13.43 12.32
C ARG A 73 5.67 -12.72 11.15
N ASN A 74 5.31 -11.45 11.33
CA ASN A 74 4.51 -10.71 10.34
C ASN A 74 5.35 -9.73 9.51
N LEU A 75 6.61 -9.48 9.87
CA LEU A 75 7.48 -8.62 9.06
C LEU A 75 7.66 -9.15 7.63
N ARG A 76 7.70 -10.48 7.44
CA ARG A 76 7.82 -11.07 6.10
C ARG A 76 6.66 -10.69 5.19
N ILE A 77 5.41 -10.80 5.68
CA ILE A 77 4.23 -10.47 4.86
C ILE A 77 4.11 -8.97 4.61
N LEU A 78 4.60 -8.14 5.54
CA LEU A 78 4.67 -6.70 5.32
C LEU A 78 5.67 -6.35 4.20
N TYR A 79 6.84 -6.98 4.18
CA TYR A 79 7.82 -6.78 3.11
C TYR A 79 7.31 -7.27 1.75
N ASP A 80 6.57 -8.37 1.73
CA ASP A 80 5.95 -8.92 0.52
C ASP A 80 4.94 -7.94 -0.08
N ALA A 81 4.07 -7.36 0.75
CA ALA A 81 3.15 -6.31 0.34
C ALA A 81 3.89 -5.06 -0.19
N ILE A 82 4.95 -4.60 0.48
CA ILE A 82 5.75 -3.46 -0.01
C ILE A 82 6.38 -3.75 -1.37
N GLY A 83 6.89 -4.97 -1.58
CA GLY A 83 7.44 -5.39 -2.87
C GLY A 83 6.38 -5.45 -3.97
N THR A 84 5.22 -6.01 -3.65
CA THR A 84 4.09 -6.09 -4.58
C THR A 84 3.57 -4.70 -4.95
N LEU A 85 3.49 -3.76 -4.00
CA LEU A 85 3.22 -2.36 -4.28
C LEU A 85 4.24 -1.78 -5.27
N ALA A 86 5.52 -2.06 -5.04
CA ALA A 86 6.62 -1.59 -5.90
C ALA A 86 6.46 -2.03 -7.35
N ASP A 87 6.10 -3.29 -7.55
CA ASP A 87 5.85 -3.85 -8.87
C ASP A 87 4.57 -3.28 -9.50
N ALA A 88 3.53 -3.05 -8.68
CA ALA A 88 2.22 -2.58 -9.15
C ALA A 88 2.21 -1.12 -9.62
N VAL A 89 2.85 -0.20 -8.88
CA VAL A 89 2.80 1.25 -9.22
C VAL A 89 4.09 1.81 -9.84
N GLY A 90 5.18 1.02 -9.86
CA GLY A 90 6.40 1.35 -10.59
C GLY A 90 7.07 2.68 -10.19
N GLY A 91 7.46 3.49 -11.19
CA GLY A 91 8.31 4.68 -11.01
C GLY A 91 7.72 5.82 -10.15
N GLU A 92 6.40 5.85 -9.95
CA GLU A 92 5.70 6.78 -9.06
C GLU A 92 6.20 6.63 -7.61
N LEU A 93 6.49 5.40 -7.17
CA LEU A 93 7.03 5.14 -5.84
C LEU A 93 8.39 5.78 -5.60
N ASN A 94 9.23 5.86 -6.63
CA ASN A 94 10.58 6.39 -6.47
C ASN A 94 10.54 7.90 -6.19
N GLN A 95 9.60 8.62 -6.82
CA GLN A 95 9.38 10.04 -6.57
C GLN A 95 8.80 10.28 -5.17
N VAL A 96 7.80 9.49 -4.78
CA VAL A 96 7.14 9.61 -3.48
C VAL A 96 8.10 9.25 -2.34
N SER A 97 8.93 8.21 -2.52
CA SER A 97 9.89 7.77 -1.49
C SER A 97 11.00 8.79 -1.24
N LEU A 98 11.52 9.43 -2.30
CA LEU A 98 12.51 10.51 -2.17
C LEU A 98 11.99 11.74 -1.43
N LEU A 99 10.68 12.01 -1.52
CA LEU A 99 10.06 13.16 -0.86
C LEU A 99 9.71 12.89 0.62
N ILE A 100 9.54 11.63 1.02
CA ILE A 100 8.97 11.27 2.33
C ILE A 100 10.03 10.74 3.32
N PHE A 101 11.19 10.23 2.88
CA PHE A 101 12.13 9.52 3.78
C PHE A 101 13.51 10.16 3.96
N GLU A 102 13.93 10.26 5.23
CA GLU A 102 15.33 10.48 5.65
C GLU A 102 16.06 9.12 5.75
N HIS A 103 17.03 8.92 4.87
CA HIS A 103 18.15 7.96 4.81
C HIS A 103 17.96 6.44 5.15
N GLU A 104 17.29 6.03 6.23
CA GLU A 104 17.28 4.61 6.66
C GLU A 104 16.33 3.72 5.83
N LEU A 105 15.21 4.25 5.34
CA LEU A 105 14.21 3.47 4.59
C LEU A 105 14.45 3.47 3.07
N VAL A 106 15.14 4.48 2.56
CA VAL A 106 15.67 4.49 1.18
C VAL A 106 16.57 3.28 0.96
N PHE A 107 17.33 2.86 1.99
CA PHE A 107 18.20 1.70 1.92
C PHE A 107 17.45 0.38 1.74
N VAL A 108 16.26 0.24 2.34
CA VAL A 108 15.39 -0.93 2.13
C VAL A 108 14.92 -0.96 0.68
N PHE A 109 14.43 0.15 0.15
CA PHE A 109 13.98 0.23 -1.25
C PHE A 109 15.11 0.04 -2.27
N LEU A 110 16.29 0.63 -2.06
CA LEU A 110 17.46 0.44 -2.94
C LEU A 110 18.05 -0.98 -2.86
N SER A 111 17.90 -1.68 -1.73
CA SER A 111 18.40 -3.06 -1.57
C SER A 111 17.53 -4.12 -2.24
N PHE A 112 16.26 -3.81 -2.55
CA PHE A 112 15.31 -4.76 -3.15
C PHE A 112 14.97 -4.50 -4.63
N GLY A 113 15.60 -3.50 -5.26
CA GLY A 113 15.79 -3.48 -6.72
C GLY A 113 15.06 -2.37 -7.47
N ALA A 114 15.84 -1.48 -8.07
CA ALA A 114 15.57 -1.07 -9.45
C ALA A 114 16.41 -1.98 -10.37
N PRO A 115 15.95 -2.31 -11.59
CA PRO A 115 16.83 -2.95 -12.58
C PRO A 115 18.06 -2.11 -12.90
#